data_AF-A0A953MQT6-F1
#
_entry.id   AF-A0A953MQT6-F1
#
_cell.length_a   1.000
_cell.length_b   1.000
_cell.length_c   1.000
_cell.angle_alpha   90.00
_cell.angle_beta   90.00
_cell.angle_gamma   90.00
#
_symmetry.space_group_name_H-M   'P 1'
#
loop_
_entity.id
_entity.type
_entity.pdbx_description
1 polymer ?
#
loop_
_entity_poly.entity_id
_entity_poly.type
_entity_poly.pdbx_seq_one_letter_code
_entity_poly.pdbx_strand_id
1 'polypeptide(L)'
;AASRSQLVREKIRPYLDHNYYVISDRFHDSTTAYQGYGRGLSVEIVNNIHKVSIGNTLPDITFFIDIPVAEAEKRKTSEGSRSLDRIEMSEIKFYERVRQGYLHIASEEKRFKIIDGTQSIDEIHSQIINEIVFWEKRKRDEIV
;
A
#
# COMPACT_ATOMS: atom_id res chain seq x y z
N ALA A 1 -11.13 6.71 9.42
CA ALA A 1 -12.17 5.67 9.31
C ALA A 1 -13.34 6.11 8.43
N ALA A 2 -14.05 7.20 8.77
CA ALA A 2 -15.25 7.67 8.04
C ALA A 2 -15.04 7.86 6.53
N SER A 3 -13.97 8.56 6.11
CA SER A 3 -13.65 8.77 4.69
C SER A 3 -13.40 7.48 3.91
N ARG A 4 -12.73 6.48 4.50
CA ARG A 4 -12.45 5.20 3.83
C ARG A 4 -13.72 4.36 3.68
N SER A 5 -14.57 4.36 4.71
CA SER A 5 -15.84 3.66 4.68
C SER A 5 -16.78 4.23 3.61
N GLN A 6 -16.81 5.56 3.49
CA GLN A 6 -17.56 6.22 2.42
C GLN A 6 -17.01 5.87 1.04
N LEU A 7 -15.68 5.97 0.83
CA LEU A 7 -15.04 5.62 -0.45
C LEU A 7 -15.36 4.18 -0.88
N VAL A 8 -15.31 3.23 0.07
CA VAL A 8 -15.63 1.83 -0.20
C VAL A 8 -17.08 1.66 -0.64
N ARG A 9 -18.02 2.28 0.08
CA ARG A 9 -19.46 2.15 -0.22
C ARG A 9 -19.88 2.87 -1.51
N GLU A 10 -19.37 4.06 -1.75
CA GLU A 10 -19.89 4.94 -2.81
C GLU A 10 -19.13 4.82 -4.13
N LYS A 11 -17.90 4.28 -4.09
CA LYS A 11 -17.06 4.15 -5.29
C LYS A 11 -16.62 2.71 -5.49
N ILE A 12 -15.85 2.15 -4.56
CA ILE A 12 -15.15 0.88 -4.81
C ILE A 12 -16.15 -0.27 -5.04
N ARG A 13 -17.07 -0.53 -4.11
CA ARG A 13 -18.04 -1.62 -4.26
C ARG A 13 -18.92 -1.47 -5.51
N PRO A 14 -19.52 -0.30 -5.80
CA PRO A 14 -20.28 -0.13 -7.03
C PRO A 14 -19.49 -0.49 -8.29
N TYR A 15 -18.22 -0.09 -8.42
CA TYR A 15 -17.41 -0.46 -9.58
C TYR A 15 -17.08 -1.95 -9.62
N LEU A 16 -16.76 -2.56 -8.47
CA LEU A 16 -16.50 -4.00 -8.39
C LEU A 16 -17.75 -4.82 -8.76
N ASP A 17 -18.93 -4.40 -8.31
CA ASP A 17 -20.21 -5.05 -8.62
C ASP A 17 -20.54 -5.01 -10.13
N HIS A 18 -19.94 -4.08 -10.87
CA HIS A 18 -20.04 -3.96 -12.34
C HIS A 18 -18.83 -4.57 -13.07
N ASN A 19 -18.04 -5.41 -12.40
CA ASN A 19 -16.85 -6.09 -12.96
C ASN A 19 -15.74 -5.15 -13.48
N TYR A 20 -15.63 -3.93 -12.93
CA TYR A 20 -14.50 -3.07 -13.23
C TYR A 20 -13.29 -3.40 -12.35
N TYR A 21 -12.09 -3.19 -12.92
CA TYR A 21 -10.88 -3.08 -12.12
C TYR A 21 -10.85 -1.75 -11.37
N VAL A 22 -10.56 -1.81 -10.07
CA VAL A 22 -10.37 -0.63 -9.23
C VAL A 22 -8.91 -0.54 -8.80
N ILE A 23 -8.22 0.49 -9.26
CA ILE A 23 -6.85 0.80 -8.85
C ILE A 23 -6.91 1.89 -7.78
N SER A 24 -6.30 1.66 -6.63
CA SER A 24 -6.27 2.61 -5.52
C SER A 24 -4.83 2.94 -5.14
N ASP A 25 -4.48 4.23 -5.19
CA ASP A 25 -3.29 4.71 -4.50
C ASP A 25 -3.55 4.72 -3.00
N ARG A 26 -2.93 3.76 -2.30
CA ARG A 26 -3.11 3.44 -0.88
C ARG A 26 -4.51 2.94 -0.53
N PHE A 27 -4.55 2.05 0.47
CA PHE A 27 -5.80 1.53 1.01
C PHE A 27 -5.73 1.40 2.54
N HIS A 28 -6.28 0.32 3.13
CA HIS A 28 -6.30 0.15 4.59
C HIS A 28 -4.92 -0.16 5.15
N ASP A 29 -4.07 -0.90 4.43
CA ASP A 29 -2.70 -1.24 4.85
C ASP A 29 -1.86 0.00 5.19
N SER A 30 -2.04 1.09 4.45
CA SER A 30 -1.39 2.36 4.75
C SER A 30 -1.77 2.91 6.12
N THR A 31 -3.02 2.73 6.54
CA THR A 31 -3.43 3.17 7.88
C THR A 31 -2.76 2.30 8.94
N THR A 32 -2.72 0.98 8.75
CA THR A 32 -2.01 0.06 9.63
C THR A 32 -0.52 0.38 9.73
N ALA A 33 0.17 0.58 8.60
CA ALA A 33 1.59 0.90 8.57
C ALA A 33 1.90 2.27 9.21
N TYR A 34 1.15 3.33 8.87
CA TYR A 34 1.43 4.67 9.38
C TYR A 34 0.98 4.87 10.82
N GLN A 35 -0.24 4.44 11.15
CA GLN A 35 -0.83 4.70 12.47
C GLN A 35 -0.41 3.61 13.47
N GLY A 36 -0.45 2.35 13.06
CA GLY A 36 -0.03 1.23 13.90
C GLY A 36 1.47 1.26 14.13
N TYR A 37 2.25 0.95 13.10
CA TYR A 37 3.71 0.83 13.24
C TYR A 37 4.42 2.19 13.36
N GLY A 38 4.05 3.16 12.51
CA GLY A 38 4.69 4.48 12.50
C GLY A 38 4.43 5.28 13.78
N ARG A 39 3.16 5.43 14.17
CA ARG A 39 2.73 6.23 15.33
C ARG A 39 2.57 5.43 16.63
N GLY A 40 2.72 4.11 16.59
CA GLY A 40 2.66 3.26 17.79
C GLY A 40 1.24 3.01 18.31
N LEU A 41 0.20 3.19 17.48
CA LEU A 41 -1.14 2.77 17.85
C LEU A 41 -1.24 1.25 17.85
N SER A 42 -2.13 0.70 18.66
CA SER A 42 -2.39 -0.75 18.65
C SER A 42 -2.87 -1.18 17.26
N VAL A 43 -2.09 -2.05 16.62
CA VAL A 43 -2.41 -2.65 15.31
C VAL A 43 -3.75 -3.39 15.38
N GLU A 44 -4.05 -4.03 16.50
CA GLU A 44 -5.34 -4.69 16.74
C GLU A 44 -6.51 -3.70 16.68
N ILE A 45 -6.39 -2.55 17.35
CA ILE A 45 -7.41 -1.49 17.31
C ILE A 45 -7.59 -0.97 15.88
N VAL A 46 -6.48 -0.74 15.17
CA VAL A 46 -6.52 -0.27 13.77
C VAL A 46 -7.23 -1.30 12.88
N ASN A 47 -6.93 -2.59 13.04
CA ASN A 47 -7.56 -3.67 12.28
C ASN A 47 -9.06 -3.80 12.59
N ASN A 48 -9.47 -3.63 13.85
CA ASN A 48 -10.89 -3.63 14.23
C ASN A 48 -11.65 -2.46 13.58
N ILE A 49 -11.06 -1.26 13.55
CA ILE A 49 -11.62 -0.11 12.84
C ILE A 49 -11.74 -0.39 11.34
N HIS A 50 -10.76 -1.07 10.74
CA HIS A 50 -10.80 -1.47 9.33
C HIS A 50 -11.95 -2.43 9.05
N LYS A 51 -12.10 -3.50 9.84
CA LYS A 51 -13.20 -4.47 9.68
C LYS A 51 -14.57 -3.78 9.63
N VAL A 52 -14.81 -2.82 10.51
CA VAL A 52 -16.06 -2.04 10.52
C VAL A 52 -16.14 -1.10 9.31
N SER A 53 -15.03 -0.49 8.91
CA SER A 53 -15.01 0.54 7.85
C SER A 53 -15.16 -0.04 6.44
N ILE A 54 -14.47 -1.14 6.13
CA ILE A 54 -14.36 -1.69 4.76
C ILE A 54 -15.06 -3.06 4.61
N GLY A 55 -15.45 -3.71 5.70
CA GLY A 55 -16.02 -5.06 5.68
C GLY A 55 -15.08 -6.05 4.99
N ASN A 56 -15.62 -6.85 4.08
CA ASN A 56 -14.86 -7.85 3.31
C ASN A 56 -14.24 -7.29 2.02
N THR A 57 -14.27 -5.97 1.80
CA THR A 57 -13.69 -5.35 0.59
C THR A 57 -12.18 -5.21 0.77
N LEU A 58 -11.47 -6.31 0.55
CA LEU A 58 -10.02 -6.39 0.55
C LEU A 58 -9.49 -6.35 -0.90
N PRO A 59 -8.30 -5.79 -1.14
CA PRO A 59 -7.66 -5.88 -2.45
C PRO A 59 -7.33 -7.34 -2.80
N ASP A 60 -7.58 -7.74 -4.05
CA ASP A 60 -7.10 -9.03 -4.56
C ASP A 60 -5.57 -9.08 -4.67
N ILE A 61 -4.95 -7.94 -4.98
CA ILE A 61 -3.50 -7.77 -5.13
C ILE A 61 -3.07 -6.43 -4.55
N THR A 62 -1.88 -6.38 -3.95
CA THR A 62 -1.30 -5.14 -3.41
C THR A 62 0.17 -5.06 -3.76
N PHE A 63 0.56 -4.03 -4.50
CA PHE A 63 1.96 -3.77 -4.81
C PHE A 63 2.56 -2.86 -3.73
N PHE A 64 3.56 -3.38 -3.02
CA PHE A 64 4.35 -2.59 -2.09
C PHE A 64 5.71 -2.33 -2.73
N ILE A 65 5.92 -1.09 -3.16
CA ILE A 65 7.20 -0.62 -3.69
C ILE A 65 8.09 -0.30 -2.48
N ASP A 66 8.91 -1.27 -2.08
CA ASP A 66 9.84 -1.12 -0.96
C ASP A 66 11.04 -0.30 -1.38
N ILE A 67 11.30 0.80 -0.66
CA ILE A 67 12.43 1.67 -0.95
C ILE A 67 13.09 2.08 0.37
N PRO A 68 14.43 2.08 0.45
CA PRO A 68 15.12 2.63 1.60
C PRO A 68 14.70 4.08 1.85
N VAL A 69 14.44 4.45 3.11
CA VAL A 69 13.94 5.79 3.48
C VAL A 69 14.89 6.88 2.96
N ALA A 70 16.20 6.66 3.06
CA ALA A 70 17.20 7.60 2.55
C ALA A 70 17.07 7.84 1.04
N GLU A 71 16.71 6.82 0.26
CA GLU A 71 16.55 6.94 -1.20
C GLU A 71 15.22 7.63 -1.55
N ALA A 72 14.15 7.32 -0.82
CA ALA A 72 12.86 8.00 -0.97
C ALA A 72 12.98 9.51 -0.69
N GLU A 73 13.76 9.90 0.32
CA GLU A 73 14.02 11.30 0.63
C GLU A 73 14.78 12.01 -0.49
N LYS A 74 15.81 11.38 -1.08
CA LYS A 74 16.50 11.95 -2.26
C LYS A 74 15.52 12.25 -3.39
N ARG A 75 14.63 11.31 -3.71
CA ARG A 75 13.62 11.47 -4.78
C ARG A 75 12.67 12.65 -4.52
N LYS A 76 12.19 12.80 -3.28
CA LYS A 76 11.35 13.95 -2.89
C LYS A 76 12.06 15.29 -3.08
N THR A 77 13.36 15.36 -2.73
CA THR A 77 14.15 16.58 -2.85
C THR A 77 14.51 16.94 -4.30
N SER A 78 14.68 15.95 -5.17
CA SER A 78 14.94 16.19 -6.61
C SER A 78 13.75 16.76 -7.37
N GLU A 79 12.52 16.58 -6.87
CA GLU A 79 11.28 17.07 -7.48
C GLU A 79 10.93 18.54 -7.11
N GLY A 80 11.88 19.31 -6.58
CA GLY A 80 11.72 20.76 -6.36
C GLY A 80 11.03 21.14 -5.04
N SER A 81 10.79 20.20 -4.14
CA SER A 81 10.33 20.50 -2.77
C SER A 81 11.53 20.87 -1.88
N ARG A 82 11.55 22.15 -1.49
CA ARG A 82 12.38 22.90 -0.51
C ARG A 82 13.51 22.16 0.24
N SER A 83 14.60 22.93 0.38
CA SER A 83 15.82 22.72 1.16
C SER A 83 15.73 21.77 2.36
N LEU A 84 16.78 20.95 2.46
CA LEU A 84 17.21 19.96 3.46
C LEU A 84 17.33 20.48 4.91
N ASP A 85 16.57 21.49 5.30
CA ASP A 85 16.64 22.03 6.65
C ASP A 85 15.83 21.16 7.60
N ARG A 86 16.56 20.20 8.20
CA ARG A 86 16.17 19.38 9.34
C ARG A 86 14.99 18.44 9.06
N ILE A 87 15.29 17.35 8.36
CA ILE A 87 14.62 16.10 8.71
C ILE A 87 15.03 15.81 10.15
N GLU A 88 14.14 16.07 11.10
CA GLU A 88 14.35 15.65 12.46
C GLU A 88 14.57 14.13 12.45
N MET A 89 15.54 13.59 13.20
CA MET A 89 15.75 12.14 13.32
C MET A 89 14.46 11.38 13.71
N SER A 90 13.50 12.09 14.30
CA SER A 90 12.14 11.64 14.59
C SER A 90 11.39 11.20 13.33
N GLU A 91 11.52 11.91 12.21
CA GLU A 91 10.87 11.61 10.93
C GLU A 91 11.50 10.41 10.23
N ILE A 92 12.83 10.29 10.18
CA ILE A 92 13.51 9.10 9.62
C ILE A 92 13.08 7.86 10.38
N LYS A 93 13.16 7.88 11.71
CA LYS A 93 12.72 6.76 12.56
C LYS A 93 11.24 6.44 12.35
N PHE A 94 10.41 7.45 12.12
CA PHE A 94 9.00 7.25 11.78
C PHE A 94 8.85 6.49 10.46
N TYR A 95 9.46 6.94 9.38
CA TYR A 95 9.35 6.28 8.08
C TYR A 95 9.98 4.89 8.06
N GLU A 96 11.06 4.66 8.81
CA GLU A 96 11.62 3.32 8.99
C GLU A 96 10.61 2.39 9.67
N ARG A 97 9.93 2.84 10.75
CA ARG A 97 8.86 2.05 11.36
C ARG A 97 7.70 1.79 10.40
N VAL A 98 7.33 2.76 9.57
CA VAL A 98 6.29 2.59 8.54
C VAL A 98 6.72 1.52 7.53
N ARG A 99 7.95 1.59 7.01
CA ARG A 99 8.51 0.60 6.08
C ARG A 99 8.51 -0.80 6.69
N GLN A 100 9.01 -0.94 7.93
CA GLN A 100 8.99 -2.22 8.64
C GLN A 100 7.55 -2.74 8.86
N GLY A 101 6.60 -1.84 9.13
CA GLY A 101 5.18 -2.20 9.20
C GLY A 101 4.65 -2.78 7.90
N TYR A 102 4.98 -2.18 6.75
CA TYR A 102 4.61 -2.74 5.44
C TYR A 102 5.25 -4.10 5.17
N LEU A 103 6.55 -4.26 5.47
CA LEU A 103 7.25 -5.53 5.31
C LEU A 103 6.61 -6.64 6.15
N HIS A 104 6.23 -6.33 7.39
CA HIS A 104 5.53 -7.27 8.26
C HIS A 104 4.12 -7.60 7.74
N ILE A 105 3.33 -6.62 7.31
CA ILE A 105 2.01 -6.89 6.72
C ILE A 105 2.16 -7.80 5.48
N ALA A 106 3.16 -7.52 4.64
CA ALA A 106 3.44 -8.29 3.43
C ALA A 106 3.92 -9.73 3.72
N SER A 107 4.52 -10.00 4.88
CA SER A 107 4.90 -11.37 5.27
C SER A 107 3.71 -12.22 5.71
N GLU A 108 2.65 -11.59 6.24
CA GLU A 108 1.45 -12.27 6.72
C GLU A 108 0.38 -12.43 5.61
N GLU A 109 0.39 -11.54 4.62
CA GLU A 109 -0.69 -11.43 3.61
C GLU A 109 -0.21 -11.81 2.20
N LYS A 110 -0.66 -12.98 1.71
CA LYS A 110 -0.27 -13.52 0.39
C LYS A 110 -0.61 -12.63 -0.82
N ARG A 111 -1.52 -11.66 -0.65
CA ARG A 111 -1.90 -10.69 -1.69
C ARG A 111 -0.82 -9.65 -1.99
N PHE A 112 0.21 -9.54 -1.15
CA PHE A 112 1.28 -8.57 -1.34
C PHE A 112 2.31 -9.04 -2.37
N LYS A 113 2.75 -8.07 -3.17
CA LYS A 113 3.84 -8.19 -4.13
C LYS A 113 4.84 -7.08 -3.81
N ILE A 114 5.94 -7.48 -3.20
CA ILE A 114 7.02 -6.56 -2.84
C ILE A 114 7.86 -6.31 -4.09
N ILE A 115 8.04 -5.04 -4.44
CA ILE A 115 8.83 -4.60 -5.58
C ILE A 115 9.98 -3.75 -5.05
N ASP A 116 11.19 -4.02 -5.54
CA ASP A 116 12.35 -3.20 -5.23
C ASP A 116 12.21 -1.81 -5.89
N GLY A 117 11.92 -0.81 -5.06
CA GLY A 117 11.76 0.57 -5.47
C GLY A 117 13.05 1.27 -5.88
N THR A 118 14.22 0.65 -5.68
CA THR A 118 15.52 1.22 -6.09
C THR A 118 15.80 1.04 -7.59
N GLN A 119 15.05 0.16 -8.25
CA GLN A 119 15.14 -0.09 -9.68
C GLN A 119 14.59 1.08 -10.51
N SER A 120 14.82 1.02 -11.82
CA SER A 120 14.30 2.02 -12.75
C SER A 120 12.78 1.95 -12.88
N ILE A 121 12.17 3.05 -13.34
CA ILE A 121 10.72 3.13 -13.56
C ILE A 121 10.26 2.04 -14.53
N ASP A 122 11.03 1.77 -15.58
CA ASP A 122 10.69 0.77 -16.61
C ASP A 122 10.74 -0.66 -16.07
N GLU A 123 11.71 -0.97 -15.20
CA GLU A 123 11.81 -2.28 -14.54
C GLU A 123 10.66 -2.51 -13.55
N ILE A 124 10.33 -1.50 -12.75
CA ILE A 124 9.20 -1.53 -11.81
C ILE A 124 7.89 -1.70 -12.57
N HIS A 125 7.69 -0.91 -13.63
CA HIS A 125 6.50 -0.99 -14.48
C HIS A 125 6.34 -2.39 -15.07
N SER A 126 7.42 -2.94 -15.65
CA SER A 126 7.41 -4.27 -16.25
C SER A 126 7.04 -5.36 -15.24
N GLN A 127 7.54 -5.28 -14.01
CA GLN A 127 7.17 -6.22 -12.94
C GLN A 127 5.69 -6.15 -12.57
N ILE A 128 5.15 -4.94 -12.38
CA ILE A 128 3.72 -4.75 -12.04
C ILE A 128 2.84 -5.34 -13.15
N ILE A 129 3.12 -5.02 -14.41
CA ILE A 129 2.34 -5.52 -15.56
C ILE A 129 2.41 -7.04 -15.66
N ASN A 130 3.61 -7.63 -15.53
CA ASN A 130 3.78 -9.08 -15.58
C ASN A 130 2.97 -9.80 -14.50
N GLU A 131 2.97 -9.26 -13.28
CA GLU A 131 2.21 -9.84 -12.17
C GLU A 131 0.70 -9.71 -12.38
N ILE A 132 0.21 -8.59 -12.91
CA ILE A 132 -1.22 -8.43 -13.27
C ILE A 132 -1.62 -9.44 -14.34
N VAL A 133 -0.84 -9.59 -15.40
CA VAL A 133 -1.11 -10.57 -16.47
C VAL A 133 -1.15 -12.00 -15.92
N PHE A 134 -0.23 -12.33 -15.01
CA PHE A 134 -0.20 -13.65 -14.37
C PHE A 134 -1.42 -13.86 -13.46
N TRP A 135 -1.77 -12.86 -12.64
CA TRP A 135 -2.93 -12.89 -11.76
C TRP A 135 -4.23 -13.05 -12.55
N GLU A 136 -4.41 -12.34 -13.67
CA GLU A 136 -5.59 -12.48 -14.52
C GLU A 136 -5.73 -13.88 -15.10
N LYS A 137 -4.62 -14.49 -15.55
CA LYS A 137 -4.64 -15.86 -16.09
C LYS A 137 -5.09 -16.86 -15.03
N ARG A 138 -4.50 -16.79 -13.83
CA ARG A 138 -4.89 -17.66 -12.71
C ARG A 138 -6.36 -17.54 -12.33
N LYS A 139 -6.87 -16.30 -12.26
CA LYS A 139 -8.29 -16.05 -11.97
C LYS A 139 -9.21 -16.68 -13.02
N ARG A 140 -8.83 -16.69 -14.30
CA ARG A 140 -9.61 -17.36 -15.35
C ARG A 140 -9.56 -18.88 -15.20
N ASP A 141 -8.39 -19.43 -14.89
CA ASP A 141 -8.20 -20.89 -14.75
C ASP A 141 -8.90 -21.46 -13.50
N GLU A 142 -9.08 -20.66 -12.44
CA GLU A 142 -9.83 -21.05 -11.23
C GLU A 142 -11.37 -21.03 -11.40
N ILE A 143 -11.87 -20.44 -12.50
CA ILE A 143 -13.30 -20.30 -12.80
C ILE A 143 -13.80 -21.40 -13.78
N VAL A 144 -12.89 -22.15 -14.42
CA VAL A 144 -13.18 -23.28 -15.33
C VAL A 144 -13.08 -24.60 -14.57
#